data_AF-Q5MIT0-F1
#
_entry.id   AF-Q5MIT0-F1
#
_cell.length_a   1.000
_cell.length_b   1.000
_cell.length_c   1.000
_cell.angle_alpha   90.00
_cell.angle_beta   90.00
_cell.angle_gamma   90.00
#
_symmetry.space_group_name_H-M   'P 1'
#
loop_
_entity.id
_entity.type
_entity.pdbx_description
1 polymer ?
#
loop_
_entity_poly.entity_id
_entity_poly.type
_entity_poly.pdbx_seq_one_letter_code
_entity_poly.pdbx_strand_id
1 'polypeptide(L)'
;MKLKVYLWVVCILLTLCMCNAESHFKNCAEEQLSDDKPLQCKIKSLQVDGNMPKVKDYMTCAFEASGWMPKGSNKLDTSKIAEDMTPNGFSIKNNLDEVAKECEGEFGAEISAIDYLACLLIDEKTKKEFKMTLMIKEAEFFKQNLCN
;
A
#
# COMPACT_ATOMS: atom_id res chain seq x y z
N MET A 1 35.85 31.87 -9.45
CA MET A 1 34.98 31.29 -10.50
C MET A 1 34.41 29.90 -10.17
N LYS A 2 34.99 29.12 -9.23
CA LYS A 2 34.55 27.75 -8.91
C LYS A 2 33.28 27.66 -8.03
N LEU A 3 33.02 28.65 -7.18
CA LEU A 3 31.90 28.62 -6.21
C LEU A 3 30.50 28.72 -6.87
N LYS A 4 30.39 29.45 -7.99
CA LYS A 4 29.11 29.64 -8.70
C LYS A 4 28.62 28.36 -9.40
N VAL A 5 29.55 27.49 -9.82
CA VAL A 5 29.23 26.22 -10.50
C VAL A 5 28.68 25.19 -9.51
N TYR A 6 29.24 25.13 -8.30
CA TYR A 6 28.72 24.23 -7.25
C TYR A 6 27.29 24.56 -6.83
N LEU A 7 26.94 25.84 -6.75
CA LEU A 7 25.59 26.26 -6.36
C LEU A 7 24.52 25.82 -7.38
N TRP A 8 24.86 25.83 -8.67
CA TRP A 8 23.96 25.42 -9.75
C TRP A 8 23.74 23.91 -9.78
N VAL A 9 24.79 23.11 -9.54
CA VAL A 9 24.69 21.64 -9.52
C VAL A 9 23.86 21.15 -8.32
N VAL A 10 23.97 21.80 -7.15
CA VAL A 10 23.16 21.45 -5.96
C VAL A 10 21.68 21.75 -6.17
N CYS A 11 21.33 22.87 -6.84
CA CYS A 11 19.93 23.17 -7.16
C CYS A 11 19.31 22.17 -8.16
N ILE A 12 20.08 21.67 -9.12
CA ILE A 12 19.60 20.68 -10.11
C ILE A 12 19.39 19.30 -9.45
N LEU A 13 20.21 18.93 -8.47
CA LEU A 13 20.02 17.71 -7.67
C LEU A 13 18.79 17.79 -6.76
N LEU A 14 18.44 18.98 -6.25
CA LEU A 14 17.25 19.19 -5.43
C LEU A 14 15.95 19.18 -6.24
N THR A 15 15.96 19.60 -7.51
CA THR A 15 14.74 19.60 -8.36
C THR A 15 14.41 18.24 -8.98
N LEU A 16 15.39 17.32 -9.08
CA LEU A 16 15.16 15.97 -9.60
C LEU A 16 14.55 15.00 -8.58
N CYS A 17 14.41 15.40 -7.31
CA CYS A 17 13.79 14.58 -6.27
C CYS A 17 12.29 14.86 -6.09
N MET A 18 11.60 15.19 -7.18
CA MET A 18 10.13 15.18 -7.26
C MET A 18 9.68 14.08 -8.22
N CYS A 19 10.21 12.86 -8.07
CA CYS A 19 9.39 11.71 -8.43
C CYS A 19 8.26 11.69 -7.41
N ASN A 20 7.08 12.19 -7.79
CA ASN A 20 5.88 11.87 -7.02
C ASN A 20 5.84 10.34 -6.94
N ALA A 21 5.93 9.80 -5.72
CA ALA A 21 5.82 8.37 -5.52
C ALA A 21 4.49 7.95 -6.13
N GLU A 22 4.54 7.09 -7.15
CA GLU A 22 3.36 6.63 -7.85
C GLU A 22 2.47 5.88 -6.85
N SER A 23 1.20 6.28 -6.75
CA SER A 23 0.24 5.62 -5.87
C SER A 23 -0.42 4.47 -6.60
N HIS A 24 -0.02 3.25 -6.25
CA HIS A 24 -0.56 2.03 -6.83
C HIS A 24 -2.07 1.90 -6.60
N PHE A 25 -2.54 2.29 -5.41
CA PHE A 25 -3.97 2.27 -5.07
C PHE A 25 -4.78 3.25 -5.90
N LYS A 26 -4.21 4.41 -6.24
CA LYS A 26 -4.85 5.40 -7.11
C LYS A 26 -4.93 4.89 -8.54
N ASN A 27 -3.84 4.37 -9.09
CA ASN A 27 -3.83 3.87 -10.46
C ASN A 27 -4.85 2.73 -10.66
N CYS A 28 -4.88 1.76 -9.74
CA CYS A 28 -5.87 0.69 -9.78
C CYS A 28 -7.31 1.22 -9.64
N ALA A 29 -7.53 2.30 -8.88
CA ALA A 29 -8.85 2.90 -8.74
C ALA A 29 -9.29 3.63 -10.02
N GLU A 30 -8.36 4.32 -10.70
CA GLU A 30 -8.62 4.97 -11.99
C GLU A 30 -8.95 3.94 -13.08
N GLU A 31 -8.27 2.79 -13.08
CA GLU A 31 -8.51 1.72 -14.05
C GLU A 31 -9.81 0.96 -13.81
N GLN A 32 -10.12 0.60 -12.55
CA GLN A 32 -11.18 -0.37 -12.25
C GLN A 32 -12.43 0.26 -11.62
N LEU A 33 -12.27 1.41 -10.98
CA LEU A 33 -13.30 2.04 -10.13
C LEU A 33 -13.61 3.49 -10.55
N SER A 34 -13.17 3.95 -11.73
CA SER A 34 -13.34 5.35 -12.15
C SER A 34 -14.79 5.83 -12.16
N ASP A 35 -15.75 4.93 -12.33
CA ASP A 35 -17.19 5.19 -12.28
C ASP A 35 -17.83 4.91 -10.91
N ASP A 36 -17.09 4.31 -9.96
CA ASP A 36 -17.60 3.84 -8.67
C ASP A 36 -17.01 4.64 -7.50
N LYS A 37 -17.33 5.94 -7.50
CA LYS A 37 -16.96 6.86 -6.42
C LYS A 37 -17.40 6.36 -5.02
N PRO A 38 -18.62 5.80 -4.82
CA PRO A 38 -19.02 5.25 -3.52
C PRO A 38 -18.08 4.15 -3.02
N LEU A 39 -17.66 3.23 -3.88
CA LEU A 39 -16.74 2.16 -3.49
C LEU A 39 -15.34 2.72 -3.19
N GLN A 40 -14.81 3.63 -4.01
CA GLN A 40 -13.54 4.31 -3.74
C GLN A 40 -13.55 4.96 -2.34
N CYS A 41 -14.67 5.57 -1.95
CA CYS A 41 -14.79 6.19 -0.64
C CYS A 41 -14.79 5.19 0.53
N LYS A 42 -15.43 4.03 0.37
CA LYS A 42 -15.36 2.95 1.36
C LYS A 42 -13.95 2.38 1.49
N ILE A 43 -13.25 2.19 0.37
CA ILE A 43 -11.86 1.70 0.37
C ILE A 43 -10.96 2.69 1.12
N LYS A 44 -11.09 3.99 0.83
CA LYS A 44 -10.31 5.05 1.49
C LYS A 44 -10.55 5.13 2.99
N SER A 45 -11.78 4.89 3.44
CA SER A 45 -12.11 4.84 4.87
C SER A 45 -11.80 3.49 5.52
N LEU A 46 -11.26 2.53 4.75
CA LEU A 46 -10.98 1.15 5.17
C LEU A 46 -12.24 0.43 5.69
N GLN A 47 -13.40 0.73 5.08
CA GLN A 47 -14.72 0.15 5.38
C GLN A 47 -15.18 -0.79 4.26
N VAL A 48 -14.31 -1.72 3.87
CA VAL A 48 -14.56 -2.70 2.81
C VAL A 48 -14.28 -4.12 3.29
N ASP A 49 -14.98 -5.07 2.67
CA ASP A 49 -14.77 -6.51 2.86
C ASP A 49 -14.81 -7.24 1.51
N GLY A 50 -14.37 -8.50 1.49
CA GLY A 50 -14.25 -9.29 0.27
C GLY A 50 -15.58 -9.64 -0.43
N ASN A 51 -16.74 -9.42 0.20
CA ASN A 51 -18.05 -9.65 -0.42
C ASN A 51 -18.51 -8.46 -1.26
N MET A 52 -17.86 -7.30 -1.14
CA MET A 52 -18.20 -6.14 -1.94
C MET A 52 -17.75 -6.35 -3.39
N PRO A 53 -18.61 -6.10 -4.39
CA PRO A 53 -18.24 -6.22 -5.79
C PRO A 53 -16.98 -5.41 -6.12
N LYS A 54 -16.13 -5.93 -7.00
CA LYS A 54 -14.85 -5.31 -7.45
C LYS A 54 -13.76 -5.17 -6.39
N VAL A 55 -14.04 -5.29 -5.08
CA VAL A 55 -13.02 -5.07 -4.02
C VAL A 55 -11.88 -6.08 -4.11
N LYS A 56 -12.20 -7.36 -4.34
CA LYS A 56 -11.18 -8.41 -4.45
C LYS A 56 -10.20 -8.11 -5.58
N ASP A 57 -10.72 -7.85 -6.78
CA ASP A 57 -9.91 -7.54 -7.96
C ASP A 57 -9.11 -6.24 -7.80
N TYR A 58 -9.74 -5.21 -7.23
CA TYR A 58 -9.09 -3.93 -6.93
C TYR A 58 -7.94 -4.10 -5.94
N MET A 59 -8.16 -4.81 -4.83
CA MET A 59 -7.13 -5.01 -3.81
C MET A 59 -6.00 -5.88 -4.35
N THR A 60 -6.30 -6.90 -5.15
CA THR A 60 -5.28 -7.70 -5.83
C THR A 60 -4.44 -6.81 -6.75
N CYS A 61 -5.05 -5.95 -7.58
CA CYS A 61 -4.32 -4.99 -8.41
C CYS A 61 -3.38 -4.12 -7.56
N ALA A 62 -3.88 -3.53 -6.48
CA ALA A 62 -3.12 -2.61 -5.66
C ALA A 62 -1.93 -3.32 -4.97
N PHE A 63 -2.14 -4.54 -4.45
CA PHE A 63 -1.08 -5.32 -3.79
C PHE A 63 -0.04 -5.84 -4.76
N GLU A 64 -0.45 -6.30 -5.95
CA GLU A 64 0.47 -6.72 -7.01
C GLU A 64 1.31 -5.55 -7.53
N ALA A 65 0.68 -4.40 -7.80
CA ALA A 65 1.36 -3.20 -8.28
C ALA A 65 2.35 -2.66 -7.23
N SER A 66 2.03 -2.79 -5.94
CA SER A 66 2.93 -2.42 -4.83
C SER A 66 4.09 -3.41 -4.64
N GLY A 67 4.05 -4.57 -5.30
CA GLY A 67 4.97 -5.68 -5.07
C GLY A 67 4.76 -6.40 -3.72
N TRP A 68 3.66 -6.12 -3.03
CA TRP A 68 3.29 -6.76 -1.76
C TRP A 68 2.71 -8.16 -1.95
N MET A 69 2.31 -8.47 -3.17
CA MET A 69 1.86 -9.78 -3.61
C MET A 69 2.48 -10.08 -4.97
N PRO A 70 3.19 -11.20 -5.17
CA PRO A 70 3.68 -11.55 -6.50
C PRO A 70 2.52 -11.74 -7.48
N LYS A 71 2.73 -11.36 -8.74
CA LYS A 71 1.68 -11.45 -9.77
C LYS A 71 1.14 -12.87 -9.93
N GLY A 72 -0.18 -13.02 -9.83
CA GLY A 72 -0.88 -14.31 -9.90
C GLY A 72 -0.73 -15.19 -8.66
N SER A 73 -0.10 -14.68 -7.60
CA SER A 73 0.00 -15.35 -6.29
C SER A 73 -1.15 -14.90 -5.39
N ASN A 74 -1.54 -15.76 -4.46
CA ASN A 74 -2.40 -15.41 -3.33
C ASN A 74 -1.61 -15.26 -2.03
N LYS A 75 -0.28 -15.10 -2.09
CA LYS A 75 0.62 -14.98 -0.94
C LYS A 75 1.27 -13.61 -0.89
N LEU A 76 1.47 -13.09 0.32
CA LEU A 76 2.22 -11.86 0.51
C LEU A 76 3.72 -12.05 0.25
N ASP A 77 4.34 -11.02 -0.31
CA ASP A 77 5.78 -10.78 -0.17
C ASP A 77 6.02 -9.97 1.11
N THR A 78 6.19 -10.70 2.21
CA THR A 78 6.47 -10.09 3.52
C THR A 78 7.81 -9.34 3.55
N SER A 79 8.76 -9.69 2.67
CA SER A 79 10.03 -8.97 2.60
C SER A 79 9.81 -7.57 2.03
N LYS A 80 9.00 -7.46 0.97
CA LYS A 80 8.70 -6.17 0.36
C LYS A 80 7.88 -5.26 1.28
N ILE A 81 6.88 -5.81 1.95
CA ILE A 81 6.07 -5.05 2.92
C ILE A 81 6.94 -4.58 4.10
N ALA A 82 7.83 -5.43 4.63
CA ALA A 82 8.74 -5.05 5.71
C ALA A 82 9.70 -3.93 5.29
N GLU A 83 10.21 -3.96 4.05
CA GLU A 83 11.01 -2.88 3.47
C GLU A 83 10.22 -1.56 3.48
N ASP A 84 8.98 -1.56 3.00
CA ASP A 84 8.12 -0.38 2.96
C ASP A 84 7.64 0.10 4.36
N MET A 85 7.65 -0.77 5.37
CA MET A 85 7.34 -0.43 6.76
C MET A 85 8.56 0.04 7.56
N THR A 86 9.78 -0.24 7.10
CA THR A 86 11.03 0.11 7.79
C THR A 86 11.17 1.63 8.05
N PRO A 87 10.88 2.53 7.09
CA PRO A 87 10.90 3.98 7.33
C PRO A 87 9.94 4.43 8.42
N ASN A 88 8.92 3.63 8.72
CA ASN A 88 7.88 3.90 9.70
C ASN A 88 8.16 3.27 11.07
N GLY A 89 9.35 2.70 11.27
CA GLY A 89 9.82 2.14 12.54
C GLY A 89 9.67 0.63 12.67
N PHE A 90 9.23 -0.08 11.63
CA PHE A 90 9.18 -1.53 11.65
C PHE A 90 10.57 -2.13 11.57
N SER A 91 10.88 -3.09 12.44
CA SER A 91 12.23 -3.67 12.53
C SER A 91 12.25 -5.19 12.68
N ILE A 92 11.11 -5.82 12.97
CA ILE A 92 11.04 -7.25 13.26
C ILE A 92 10.26 -7.95 12.14
N LYS A 93 10.95 -8.31 11.05
CA LYS A 93 10.35 -9.02 9.91
C LYS A 93 9.55 -10.26 10.33
N ASN A 94 10.05 -11.01 11.32
CA ASN A 94 9.37 -12.21 11.81
C ASN A 94 7.94 -11.94 12.28
N ASN A 95 7.64 -10.76 12.83
CA ASN A 95 6.27 -10.41 13.21
C ASN A 95 5.33 -10.43 12.00
N LEU A 96 5.80 -9.93 10.85
CA LEU A 96 5.01 -9.90 9.63
C LEU A 96 4.84 -11.31 9.03
N ASP A 97 5.89 -12.15 9.10
CA ASP A 97 5.82 -13.54 8.68
C ASP A 97 4.82 -14.35 9.54
N GLU A 98 4.76 -14.08 10.86
CA GLU A 98 3.79 -14.68 11.78
C GLU A 98 2.36 -14.26 11.43
N VAL A 99 2.11 -12.96 11.28
CA VAL A 99 0.79 -12.44 10.93
C VAL A 99 0.31 -12.96 9.57
N ALA A 100 1.20 -13.04 8.57
CA ALA A 100 0.85 -13.62 7.28
C ALA A 100 0.44 -15.09 7.40
N LYS A 101 1.17 -15.90 8.19
CA LYS A 101 0.83 -17.31 8.43
C LYS A 101 -0.47 -17.48 9.22
N GLU A 102 -0.70 -16.65 10.23
CA GLU A 102 -1.95 -16.65 11.00
C GLU A 102 -3.15 -16.34 10.09
N CYS A 103 -3.03 -15.32 9.25
CA CYS A 103 -4.04 -14.96 8.25
C CYS A 103 -4.29 -16.12 7.26
N GLU A 104 -3.23 -16.74 6.74
CA GLU A 104 -3.37 -17.92 5.87
C GLU A 104 -4.03 -19.11 6.55
N GLY A 105 -3.83 -19.28 7.86
CA GLY A 105 -4.51 -20.30 8.66
C GLY A 105 -6.00 -20.02 8.83
N GLU A 106 -6.39 -18.75 8.95
CA GLU A 106 -7.78 -18.31 9.11
C GLU A 106 -8.57 -18.40 7.79
N PHE A 107 -8.02 -17.90 6.70
CA PHE A 107 -8.71 -17.78 5.40
C PHE A 107 -8.41 -18.94 4.44
N GLY A 108 -7.40 -19.77 4.72
CA GLY A 108 -7.08 -20.96 3.93
C GLY A 108 -6.68 -20.67 2.49
N ALA A 109 -7.09 -21.53 1.56
CA ALA A 109 -6.69 -21.46 0.16
C ALA A 109 -7.34 -20.29 -0.62
N GLU A 110 -8.45 -19.73 -0.12
CA GLU A 110 -9.22 -18.67 -0.79
C GLU A 110 -8.80 -17.26 -0.39
N ILE A 111 -7.78 -17.15 0.49
CA ILE A 111 -7.23 -15.89 0.97
C ILE A 111 -6.90 -14.95 -0.19
N SER A 112 -7.18 -13.67 0.02
CA SER A 112 -7.00 -12.62 -0.97
C SER A 112 -6.34 -11.38 -0.38
N ALA A 113 -5.99 -10.43 -1.24
CA ALA A 113 -5.33 -9.19 -0.82
C ALA A 113 -6.15 -8.39 0.21
N ILE A 114 -7.49 -8.41 0.12
CA ILE A 114 -8.35 -7.72 1.11
C ILE A 114 -8.29 -8.40 2.48
N ASP A 115 -8.18 -9.72 2.53
CA ASP A 115 -8.08 -10.47 3.79
C ASP A 115 -6.75 -10.16 4.49
N TYR A 116 -5.66 -10.15 3.74
CA TYR A 116 -4.36 -9.70 4.26
C TYR A 116 -4.37 -8.24 4.71
N LEU A 117 -5.01 -7.34 3.95
CA LEU A 117 -5.17 -5.95 4.37
C LEU A 117 -5.84 -5.88 5.75
N ALA A 118 -6.92 -6.63 5.95
CA ALA A 118 -7.64 -6.69 7.23
C ALA A 118 -6.75 -7.25 8.35
N CYS A 119 -6.09 -8.40 8.13
CA CYS A 119 -5.17 -9.00 9.10
C CYS A 119 -4.08 -8.02 9.54
N LEU A 120 -3.42 -7.36 8.58
CA LEU A 120 -2.32 -6.44 8.85
C LEU A 120 -2.76 -5.17 9.59
N LEU A 121 -4.02 -4.74 9.41
CA LEU A 121 -4.58 -3.55 10.06
C LEU A 121 -5.18 -3.83 11.45
N ILE A 122 -5.48 -5.08 11.77
CA ILE A 122 -6.04 -5.49 13.07
C ILE A 122 -4.94 -5.98 14.01
N ASP A 123 -3.91 -6.65 13.50
CA ASP A 123 -2.86 -7.24 14.34
C ASP A 123 -1.99 -6.18 15.06
N GLU A 124 -1.75 -6.37 16.35
CA GLU A 124 -1.01 -5.43 17.20
C GLU A 124 0.45 -5.24 16.79
N LYS A 125 1.07 -6.24 16.15
CA LYS A 125 2.49 -6.23 15.75
C LYS A 125 2.71 -5.46 14.44
N THR A 126 1.68 -5.31 13.60
CA THR A 126 1.80 -4.70 12.26
C THR A 126 0.94 -3.45 12.07
N LYS A 127 -0.21 -3.33 12.75
CA LYS A 127 -1.25 -2.34 12.43
C LYS A 127 -0.75 -0.91 12.33
N LYS A 128 0.12 -0.49 13.25
CA LYS A 128 0.52 0.90 13.37
C LYS A 128 1.42 1.28 12.20
N GLU A 129 2.50 0.54 12.01
CA GLU A 129 3.49 0.77 10.95
C GLU A 129 2.88 0.55 9.56
N PHE A 130 2.04 -0.48 9.40
CA PHE A 130 1.39 -0.76 8.11
C PHE A 130 0.37 0.33 7.73
N LYS A 131 -0.44 0.80 8.69
CA LYS A 131 -1.34 1.94 8.46
C LYS A 131 -0.57 3.21 8.11
N MET A 132 0.57 3.47 8.75
CA MET A 132 1.42 4.61 8.38
C MET A 132 1.98 4.45 6.97
N THR A 133 2.43 3.25 6.59
CA THR A 133 2.90 2.95 5.23
C THR A 133 1.81 3.24 4.21
N LEU A 134 0.59 2.72 4.39
CA LEU A 134 -0.56 3.03 3.52
C LEU A 134 -0.79 4.54 3.41
N MET A 135 -0.87 5.25 4.54
CA MET A 135 -1.20 6.68 4.52
C MET A 135 -0.08 7.58 3.96
N ILE A 136 1.16 7.11 3.94
CA ILE A 136 2.31 7.87 3.44
C ILE A 136 2.62 7.50 1.98
N LYS A 137 2.80 6.21 1.69
CA LYS A 137 3.14 5.72 0.35
C LYS A 137 1.99 5.91 -0.62
N GLU A 138 0.76 5.65 -0.16
CA GLU A 138 -0.46 5.75 -0.96
C GLU A 138 -1.24 7.03 -0.62
N ALA A 139 -0.53 8.08 -0.21
CA ALA A 139 -1.11 9.36 0.19
C ALA A 139 -2.03 9.96 -0.89
N GLU A 140 -1.67 9.82 -2.18
CA GLU A 140 -2.53 10.32 -3.25
C GLU A 140 -3.89 9.62 -3.24
N PHE A 141 -3.97 8.32 -2.97
CA PHE A 141 -5.25 7.68 -2.84
C PHE A 141 -5.94 8.00 -1.51
N PHE A 142 -5.28 7.76 -0.37
CA PHE A 142 -5.91 7.79 0.95
C PHE A 142 -6.11 9.19 1.55
N LYS A 143 -5.32 10.20 1.17
CA LYS A 143 -5.43 11.58 1.70
C LYS A 143 -6.19 12.54 0.79
N GLN A 144 -6.48 12.16 -0.46
CA GLN A 144 -7.25 13.02 -1.35
C GLN A 144 -8.68 13.24 -0.83
N ASN A 145 -9.19 14.46 -0.94
CA ASN A 145 -10.52 14.81 -0.46
C ASN A 145 -11.59 14.59 -1.55
N LEU A 146 -11.70 13.35 -2.04
CA LEU A 146 -12.68 12.95 -3.07
C LEU A 146 -14.06 12.67 -2.49
N CYS A 147 -14.14 12.35 -1.20
CA CYS A 147 -15.30 11.76 -0.54
C CYS A 147 -16.02 12.77 0.36
N ASN A 148 -16.54 13.81 -0.28
CA ASN A 148 -17.46 14.80 0.30
C ASN A 148 -18.73 14.85 -0.54
#